data_AF-A0A7R9EKN7-F1
#
_entry.id   AF-A0A7R9EKN7-F1
#
_cell.length_a   1.000
_cell.length_b   1.000
_cell.length_c   1.000
_cell.angle_alpha   90.00
_cell.angle_beta   90.00
_cell.angle_gamma   90.00
#
_symmetry.space_group_name_H-M   'P 1'
#
loop_
_entity.id
_entity.type
_entity.pdbx_description
1 polymer ?
#
loop_
_entity_poly.entity_id
_entity_poly.type
_entity_poly.pdbx_seq_one_letter_code
_entity_poly.pdbx_strand_id
1 'polypeptide(L)' 'DELGQYSYGYADGNSVKHESRAIDGTTHGAYSYVDGNGIVQSVKYHADALGFRAHGTNFPVA' A
#
# COMPACT_ATOMS: atom_id res chain seq x y z
N ASP A 1 -14.69 5.69 14.12
CA ASP A 1 -13.90 6.82 14.58
C ASP A 1 -14.42 8.07 13.89
N GLU A 2 -14.82 9.08 14.67
CA GLU A 2 -15.62 10.26 14.24
C GLU A 2 -14.84 11.26 13.37
N LEU A 3 -13.60 10.95 13.00
CA LEU A 3 -12.68 11.83 12.29
C LEU A 3 -12.09 11.23 11.00
N GLY A 4 -12.59 10.07 10.54
CA GLY A 4 -12.21 9.48 9.25
C GLY A 4 -10.84 8.80 9.18
N GLN A 5 -10.16 8.65 10.33
CA GLN A 5 -8.92 7.89 10.42
C GLN A 5 -9.22 6.39 10.43
N TYR A 6 -8.28 5.61 9.89
CA TYR A 6 -8.33 4.17 10.00
C TYR A 6 -6.94 3.56 9.89
N SER A 7 -6.79 2.34 10.38
CA SER A 7 -5.68 1.48 10.06
C SER A 7 -6.22 0.07 9.91
N TYR A 8 -5.93 -0.57 8.79
CA TYR A 8 -6.30 -1.96 8.56
C TYR A 8 -5.20 -2.68 7.78
N GLY A 9 -5.21 -3.99 7.88
CA GLY A 9 -4.31 -4.83 7.13
C GLY A 9 -4.73 -6.28 7.22
N TYR A 10 -4.10 -7.09 6.39
CA TYR A 10 -4.25 -8.53 6.44
C TYR A 10 -2.90 -9.17 6.11
N ALA A 11 -2.77 -10.42 6.52
CA ALA A 11 -1.69 -11.29 6.11
C ALA A 11 -2.28 -12.66 5.76
N ASP A 12 -2.03 -13.09 4.53
CA ASP A 12 -2.31 -14.44 4.04
C ASP A 12 -1.00 -15.11 3.61
N GLY A 13 -1.06 -16.38 3.19
CA GLY A 13 0.14 -17.15 2.85
C GLY A 13 0.94 -16.61 1.66
N ASN A 14 0.29 -15.89 0.74
CA ASN A 14 0.87 -15.43 -0.51
C ASN A 14 0.88 -13.91 -0.65
N SER A 15 0.20 -13.18 0.24
CA SER A 15 0.11 -11.74 0.20
C SER A 15 -0.14 -11.11 1.57
N VAL A 16 0.36 -9.89 1.73
CA VAL A 16 0.12 -9.06 2.89
C VAL A 16 -0.22 -7.65 2.44
N LYS A 17 -1.10 -6.98 3.18
CA LYS A 17 -1.41 -5.56 2.98
C LYS A 17 -1.50 -4.86 4.32
N HIS A 18 -1.05 -3.61 4.35
CA HIS A 18 -1.35 -2.66 5.41
C HIS A 18 -1.69 -1.31 4.79
N GLU A 19 -2.68 -0.63 5.34
CA GLU A 19 -3.07 0.72 4.95
C GLU A 19 -3.56 1.50 6.17
N SER A 20 -3.17 2.77 6.23
CA SER A 20 -3.67 3.69 7.24
C SER A 20 -3.97 5.06 6.65
N ARG A 21 -4.96 5.72 7.25
CA ARG A 21 -5.36 7.09 6.94
C ARG A 21 -5.23 7.95 8.18
N ALA A 22 -4.48 9.04 8.05
CA ALA A 22 -4.30 10.04 9.09
C ALA A 22 -5.42 11.09 9.08
N ILE A 23 -5.47 11.89 10.14
CA ILE A 23 -6.49 12.93 10.37
C ILE A 23 -6.48 14.03 9.30
N ASP A 24 -5.31 14.30 8.72
CA ASP A 24 -5.12 15.26 7.63
C ASP A 24 -5.66 14.77 6.28
N GLY A 25 -6.22 13.55 6.26
CA GLY A 25 -6.75 12.91 5.06
C GLY A 25 -5.71 12.15 4.26
N THR A 26 -4.44 12.17 4.66
CA THR A 26 -3.34 11.45 4.01
C THR A 26 -3.49 9.95 4.23
N THR A 27 -3.46 9.17 3.14
CA THR A 27 -3.47 7.70 3.18
C THR A 27 -2.13 7.16 2.73
N HIS A 28 -1.56 6.25 3.49
CA HIS A 28 -0.36 5.51 3.08
C HIS A 28 -0.54 4.02 3.34
N GLY A 29 0.12 3.22 2.51
CA GLY A 29 0.06 1.79 2.69
C GLY A 29 1.10 1.06 1.86
N ALA A 30 1.16 -0.23 2.11
CA ALA A 30 1.99 -1.14 1.36
C ALA A 30 1.27 -2.46 1.17
N TYR A 31 1.50 -3.11 0.05
CA TYR A 31 1.13 -4.50 -0.14
C TYR A 31 2.30 -5.25 -0.79
N SER A 32 2.37 -6.54 -0.51
CA SER A 32 3.27 -7.44 -1.22
C SER A 32 2.60 -8.77 -1.48
N TYR A 33 2.96 -9.39 -2.59
CA TYR A 33 2.40 -10.67 -3.02
C TYR A 33 3.46 -11.48 -3.77
N VAL A 34 3.31 -12.81 -3.77
CA VAL A 34 4.13 -13.70 -4.61
C VAL A 34 3.50 -13.79 -6.00
N ASP A 35 4.25 -13.45 -7.05
CA ASP A 35 3.77 -13.53 -8.44
C ASP A 35 3.83 -14.96 -9.03
N GLY A 36 3.42 -15.13 -10.28
CA GLY A 36 3.41 -16.42 -10.97
C GLY A 36 4.79 -17.07 -11.16
N ASN A 37 5.88 -16.32 -10.98
CA ASN A 37 7.26 -16.81 -11.03
C ASN A 37 7.82 -17.12 -9.63
N GLY A 38 7.01 -16.99 -8.57
CA GLY A 38 7.47 -17.18 -7.19
C GLY A 38 8.23 -15.98 -6.63
N ILE A 39 8.22 -14.83 -7.31
CA ILE A 39 8.95 -13.64 -6.89
C ILE A 39 8.04 -12.76 -6.05
N VAL A 40 8.54 -12.30 -4.89
CA VAL A 40 7.80 -11.33 -4.07
C VAL A 40 7.82 -9.97 -4.77
N GLN A 41 6.64 -9.52 -5.15
CA GLN A 41 6.39 -8.17 -5.62
C GLN A 41 5.91 -7.31 -4.46
N SER A 42 6.45 -6.10 -4.35
CA SER A 42 6.08 -5.16 -3.29
C SER A 42 5.75 -3.80 -3.89
N VAL A 43 4.72 -3.16 -3.33
CA VAL A 43 4.28 -1.82 -3.72
C VAL A 43 4.02 -1.03 -2.45
N LYS A 44 4.57 0.17 -2.39
CA LYS A 44 4.29 1.19 -1.38
C LYS A 44 3.61 2.37 -2.05
N TYR A 45 2.60 2.93 -1.42
CA TYR A 45 1.86 4.06 -1.97
C TYR A 45 1.53 5.09 -0.91
N HIS A 46 1.33 6.31 -1.39
CA HIS A 46 1.03 7.48 -0.61
C HIS A 46 0.05 8.37 -1.41
N ALA A 47 -1.05 8.75 -0.76
CA ALA A 47 -2.10 9.57 -1.31
C ALA A 47 -2.33 10.77 -0.37
N ASP A 48 -2.13 11.97 -0.90
CA ASP A 48 -2.34 13.24 -0.19
C ASP A 48 -2.88 14.31 -1.15
N ALA A 49 -2.78 15.58 -0.77
CA ALA A 49 -3.20 16.72 -1.60
C ALA A 49 -2.44 16.84 -2.95
N LEU A 50 -1.27 16.23 -3.08
CA LEU A 50 -0.48 16.18 -4.31
C LEU A 50 -0.88 14.99 -5.21
N GLY A 51 -1.86 14.20 -4.79
CA GLY A 51 -2.37 13.04 -5.52
C GLY A 51 -1.75 11.71 -5.09
N PHE A 52 -1.99 10.69 -5.90
CA PHE A 52 -1.54 9.32 -5.63
C PHE A 52 -0.15 9.07 -6.22
N ARG A 53 0.77 8.60 -5.38
CA ARG A 53 2.13 8.20 -5.76
C ARG A 53 2.40 6.79 -5.25
N ALA A 54 2.98 5.95 -6.09
CA ALA A 54 3.33 4.58 -5.73
C ALA A 54 4.70 4.22 -6.27
N HIS A 55 5.39 3.34 -5.55
CA HIS A 55 6.66 2.75 -5.95
C HIS A 55 6.61 1.26 -5.66
N GLY A 56 7.07 0.44 -6.61
CA GLY A 56 7.07 -1.00 -6.44
C GLY A 56 8.04 -1.70 -7.35
N THR A 57 8.30 -2.98 -7.04
CA THR A 57 9.25 -3.83 -7.76
C THR A 57 8.76 -4.23 -9.15
N ASN A 58 7.46 -4.12 -9.42
CA ASN A 58 6.86 -4.44 -10.71
C ASN A 58 6.65 -3.20 -11.61
N PHE A 59 7.07 -2.01 -11.18
CA PHE A 59 6.93 -0.80 -11.97
C PHE A 59 8.09 -0.64 -12.95
N PRO A 60 7.83 -0.08 -14.15
CA PRO A 60 8.89 0.21 -15.09
C PRO A 60 9.87 1.20 -14.45
N VAL A 61 11.15 0.85 -14.49
CA VAL A 61 12.24 1.76 -14.13
C VAL A 61 12.50 2.61 -15.37
N ALA A 62 12.43 3.93 -15.22
CA ALA A 62 12.75 4.88 -16.29
C ALA A 62 14.26 4.96 -16.54
#